data_AF-A0A6J2XJF5-F1
#
_entry.id   AF-A0A6J2XJF5-F1
#
_cell.length_a   1.000
_cell.length_b   1.000
_cell.length_c   1.000
_cell.angle_alpha   90.00
_cell.angle_beta   90.00
_cell.angle_gamma   90.00
#
_symmetry.space_group_name_H-M   'P 1'
#
loop_
_entity.id
_entity.type
_entity.pdbx_description
1 polymer ?
#
loop_
_entity_poly.entity_id
_entity_poly.type
_entity_poly.pdbx_seq_one_letter_code
_entity_poly.pdbx_strand_id
1 'polypeptide(L)'
;MAEILRATGVDEGDLRIVTELYWHQTAQVEESWKTLEFCVIPHKDAKDVYILGSLEDIQTALDESNINITTIASSRHVGPIKSRVEEWQRNLDLFFRTLDEWMNCQQSWIYLEVIFSAPDIQRQLPNEAKLFVIVDKSWKDVMRRTAKSLNTTPTCSLPSNPSKMNGTRSGIASTVAVLHPGSEAELLDVQQ
;
A
#
# COMPACT_ATOMS: atom_id res chain seq x y z
N MET A 1 -17.81 21.61 28.21
CA MET A 1 -18.25 20.33 27.62
C MET A 1 -19.72 20.01 27.92
N ALA A 2 -20.20 20.13 29.15
CA ALA A 2 -21.59 19.86 29.51
C ALA A 2 -22.65 20.75 28.83
N GLU A 3 -22.30 21.95 28.36
CA GLU A 3 -23.22 22.85 27.65
C GLU A 3 -23.39 22.53 26.15
N ILE A 4 -22.36 21.97 25.50
CA ILE A 4 -22.44 21.57 24.08
C ILE A 4 -23.29 20.29 23.92
N LEU A 5 -23.26 19.41 24.93
CA LEU A 5 -24.04 18.16 24.96
C LEU A 5 -25.55 18.40 25.18
N ARG A 6 -25.97 19.49 25.84
CA ARG A 6 -27.39 19.82 26.03
C ARG A 6 -28.08 20.36 24.77
N ALA A 7 -27.34 20.93 23.83
CA ALA A 7 -27.90 21.54 22.63
C ALA A 7 -28.27 20.52 21.52
N THR A 8 -27.77 19.29 21.62
CA THR A 8 -27.95 18.25 20.58
C THR A 8 -28.93 17.14 20.98
N GLY A 9 -29.41 17.12 22.23
CA GLY A 9 -30.41 16.15 22.71
C GLY A 9 -29.92 14.70 22.80
N VAL A 10 -28.60 14.48 22.84
CA VAL A 10 -28.00 13.14 22.89
C VAL A 10 -27.63 12.79 24.32
N ASP A 11 -28.18 11.69 24.84
CA ASP A 11 -27.86 11.19 26.18
C ASP A 11 -26.39 10.71 26.25
N GLU A 12 -25.73 10.91 27.40
CA GLU A 12 -24.34 10.50 27.60
C GLU A 12 -24.16 8.98 27.42
N GLY A 13 -25.20 8.19 27.74
CA GLY A 13 -25.26 6.75 27.47
C GLY A 13 -25.24 6.41 25.97
N ASP A 14 -26.00 7.17 25.17
CA ASP A 14 -26.04 6.98 23.71
C ASP A 14 -24.68 7.28 23.06
N LEU A 15 -24.01 8.34 23.51
CA LEU A 15 -22.67 8.70 23.01
C LEU A 15 -21.63 7.61 23.32
N ARG A 16 -21.71 7.00 24.50
CA ARG A 16 -20.83 5.88 24.88
C ARG A 16 -21.07 4.66 24.01
N ILE A 17 -22.32 4.27 23.78
CA ILE A 17 -22.66 3.13 22.92
C ILE A 17 -22.15 3.35 21.49
N VAL A 18 -22.35 4.55 20.93
CA VAL A 18 -21.87 4.89 19.58
C VAL A 18 -20.34 4.82 19.48
N THR A 19 -19.64 5.29 20.52
CA THR A 19 -18.17 5.26 20.57
C THR A 19 -17.63 3.83 20.63
N GLU A 20 -18.22 2.96 21.46
CA GLU A 20 -17.86 1.54 21.54
C GLU A 20 -18.11 0.81 20.20
N LEU A 21 -19.20 1.15 19.52
CA LEU A 21 -19.55 0.57 18.22
C LEU A 21 -18.50 0.92 17.16
N TYR A 22 -18.06 2.18 17.10
CA TYR A 22 -16.99 2.59 16.19
C TYR A 22 -15.62 2.02 16.58
N TRP A 23 -15.34 1.91 17.88
CA TRP A 23 -14.13 1.24 18.34
C TRP A 23 -14.07 -0.20 17.82
N HIS A 24 -15.17 -0.94 17.98
CA HIS A 24 -15.32 -2.30 17.48
C HIS A 24 -15.16 -2.37 15.95
N GLN A 25 -15.71 -1.42 15.18
CA GLN A 25 -15.52 -1.37 13.72
C GLN A 25 -14.06 -1.12 13.33
N THR A 26 -13.38 -0.16 13.96
CA THR A 26 -11.94 0.07 13.68
C THR A 26 -11.06 -1.09 14.11
N ALA A 27 -11.45 -1.84 15.14
CA ALA A 27 -10.74 -3.04 15.58
C ALA A 27 -10.93 -4.22 14.60
N GLN A 28 -12.11 -4.36 13.99
CA GLN A 28 -12.32 -5.35 12.93
C GLN A 28 -11.49 -5.05 11.68
N VAL A 29 -11.38 -3.78 11.29
CA VAL A 29 -10.44 -3.35 10.24
C VAL A 29 -9.01 -3.71 10.66
N GLU A 30 -8.61 -3.44 11.90
CA GLU A 30 -7.27 -3.82 12.35
C GLU A 30 -7.04 -5.34 12.27
N GLU A 31 -8.03 -6.16 12.58
CA GLU A 31 -7.90 -7.62 12.57
C GLU A 31 -7.85 -8.20 11.15
N SER A 32 -8.69 -7.71 10.22
CA SER A 32 -8.72 -8.21 8.85
C SER A 32 -7.38 -8.01 8.14
N TRP A 33 -6.66 -6.94 8.46
CA TRP A 33 -5.35 -6.64 7.88
C TRP A 33 -4.19 -7.46 8.46
N LYS A 34 -4.35 -8.11 9.62
CA LYS A 34 -3.30 -8.96 10.20
C LYS A 34 -3.12 -10.28 9.45
N THR A 35 -4.18 -10.75 8.81
CA THR A 35 -4.19 -12.04 8.11
C THR A 35 -3.99 -11.90 6.61
N LEU A 36 -3.89 -10.67 6.08
CA LEU A 36 -3.65 -10.44 4.65
C LEU A 36 -2.19 -10.69 4.31
N GLU A 37 -1.98 -11.51 3.28
CA GLU A 37 -0.67 -11.82 2.73
C GLU A 37 -0.63 -11.50 1.25
N PHE A 38 0.49 -10.94 0.79
CA PHE A 38 0.72 -10.72 -0.63
C PHE A 38 0.97 -12.06 -1.33
N CYS A 39 0.22 -12.33 -2.39
CA CYS A 39 0.52 -13.46 -3.26
C CYS A 39 1.74 -13.10 -4.12
N VAL A 40 2.82 -13.87 -4.00
CA VAL A 40 4.02 -13.72 -4.84
C VAL A 40 4.28 -15.02 -5.56
N ILE A 41 4.35 -14.96 -6.89
CA ILE A 41 4.46 -16.15 -7.75
C ILE A 41 5.74 -16.09 -8.60
N PRO A 42 6.31 -17.25 -8.98
CA PRO A 42 7.39 -17.31 -9.94
C PRO A 42 6.97 -16.70 -11.29
N HIS A 43 7.88 -15.94 -11.91
CA HIS A 43 7.64 -15.37 -13.24
C HIS A 43 8.18 -16.29 -14.33
N LYS A 44 7.28 -16.92 -15.10
CA LYS A 44 7.62 -17.89 -16.16
C LYS A 44 8.52 -19.02 -15.60
N ASP A 45 9.43 -19.55 -16.41
CA ASP A 45 10.43 -20.54 -16.00
C ASP A 45 11.73 -19.90 -15.46
N ALA A 46 11.71 -18.59 -15.15
CA ALA A 46 12.90 -17.87 -14.74
C ALA A 46 13.23 -18.13 -13.27
N LYS A 47 14.44 -18.64 -13.01
CA LYS A 47 14.92 -18.93 -11.66
C LYS A 47 15.07 -17.66 -10.83
N ASP A 48 14.51 -17.68 -9.61
CA ASP A 48 14.54 -16.59 -8.63
C ASP A 48 13.96 -15.25 -9.13
N VAL A 49 13.03 -15.30 -10.09
CA VAL A 49 12.28 -14.12 -10.55
C VAL A 49 10.84 -14.26 -10.10
N TYR A 50 10.32 -13.24 -9.44
CA TYR A 50 8.99 -13.25 -8.85
C TYR A 50 8.20 -12.01 -9.27
N ILE A 51 6.88 -12.14 -9.30
CA ILE A 51 5.92 -11.06 -9.51
C ILE A 51 4.80 -11.17 -8.47
N LEU A 52 4.09 -10.08 -8.21
CA LEU A 52 2.82 -10.10 -7.50
C LEU A 52 1.82 -10.95 -8.30
N GLY A 53 1.19 -11.90 -7.61
CA GLY A 53 0.10 -12.72 -8.11
C GLY A 53 -1.24 -11.99 -7.95
N SER A 54 -2.30 -12.73 -7.63
CA SER A 54 -3.61 -12.12 -7.37
C SER A 54 -3.55 -11.22 -6.13
N LEU A 55 -4.18 -10.04 -6.25
CA LEU A 55 -4.33 -9.05 -5.18
C LEU A 55 -5.80 -8.80 -4.83
N GLU A 56 -6.73 -9.62 -5.35
CA GLU A 56 -8.17 -9.44 -5.21
C GLU A 56 -8.62 -9.34 -3.75
N ASP A 57 -8.11 -10.22 -2.88
CA ASP A 57 -8.43 -10.20 -1.44
C ASP A 57 -7.92 -8.93 -0.76
N ILE A 58 -6.74 -8.44 -1.15
CA ILE A 58 -6.12 -7.22 -0.61
C ILE A 58 -6.90 -5.99 -1.06
N GLN A 59 -7.28 -5.93 -2.33
CA GLN A 59 -8.09 -4.84 -2.89
C GLN A 59 -9.48 -4.81 -2.25
N THR A 60 -10.12 -5.97 -2.10
CA THR A 60 -11.42 -6.10 -1.41
C THR A 60 -11.33 -5.60 0.02
N ALA A 61 -10.32 -6.05 0.78
CA ALA A 61 -10.14 -5.59 2.16
C ALA A 61 -9.85 -4.09 2.25
N LEU A 62 -9.12 -3.53 1.28
CA LEU A 62 -8.85 -2.10 1.18
C LEU A 62 -10.12 -1.28 0.93
N ASP A 63 -10.97 -1.72 0.01
CA ASP A 63 -12.24 -1.06 -0.30
C ASP A 63 -13.21 -1.12 0.88
N GLU A 64 -13.38 -2.29 1.50
CA GLU A 64 -14.21 -2.46 2.70
C GLU A 64 -13.72 -1.57 3.86
N SER A 65 -12.40 -1.51 4.06
CA SER A 65 -11.79 -0.68 5.10
C SER A 65 -11.99 0.80 4.82
N ASN A 66 -11.83 1.24 3.57
CA ASN A 66 -12.08 2.62 3.17
C ASN A 66 -13.54 3.02 3.38
N ILE A 67 -14.50 2.16 3.03
CA ILE A 67 -15.94 2.39 3.26
C ILE A 67 -16.22 2.53 4.75
N ASN A 68 -15.73 1.59 5.57
CA ASN A 68 -15.94 1.60 7.02
C ASN A 68 -15.37 2.86 7.67
N ILE A 69 -14.09 3.17 7.39
CA ILE A 69 -13.40 4.33 7.98
C ILE A 69 -14.04 5.65 7.53
N THR A 70 -14.43 5.77 6.26
CA THR A 70 -15.11 6.98 5.74
C THR A 70 -16.50 7.16 6.37
N THR A 71 -17.23 6.07 6.58
CA THR A 71 -18.52 6.09 7.26
C THR A 71 -18.38 6.62 8.68
N ILE A 72 -17.40 6.11 9.43
CA ILE A 72 -17.12 6.58 10.80
C ILE A 72 -16.68 8.05 10.78
N ALA A 73 -15.82 8.46 9.83
CA ALA A 73 -15.33 9.83 9.70
C ALA A 73 -16.46 10.85 9.45
N SER A 74 -17.50 10.45 8.71
CA SER A 74 -18.66 11.32 8.41
C SER A 74 -19.60 11.52 9.61
N SER A 75 -19.44 10.73 10.67
CA SER A 75 -20.31 10.79 11.85
C SER A 75 -20.04 12.02 12.69
N ARG A 76 -21.11 12.72 13.09
CA ARG A 76 -21.06 13.81 14.09
C ARG A 76 -20.52 13.36 15.46
N HIS A 77 -20.50 12.05 15.73
CA HIS A 77 -20.04 11.45 16.98
C HIS A 77 -18.59 10.94 16.90
N VAL A 78 -17.86 11.20 15.82
CA VAL A 78 -16.47 10.73 15.65
C VAL A 78 -15.48 11.34 16.64
N GLY A 79 -15.83 12.48 17.28
CA GLY A 79 -14.96 13.27 18.14
C GLY A 79 -14.02 12.48 19.07
N PRO A 80 -14.51 11.50 19.86
CA PRO A 80 -13.68 10.72 20.77
C PRO A 80 -12.61 9.84 20.11
N ILE A 81 -12.81 9.41 18.86
CA ILE A 81 -11.91 8.48 18.14
C ILE A 81 -11.32 9.09 16.87
N LYS A 82 -11.53 10.40 16.65
CA LYS A 82 -11.19 11.10 15.42
C LYS A 82 -9.73 10.92 15.02
N SER A 83 -8.80 11.00 15.98
CA SER A 83 -7.37 10.80 15.71
C SER A 83 -7.05 9.44 15.10
N ARG A 84 -7.67 8.37 15.63
CA ARG A 84 -7.50 6.99 15.14
C ARG A 84 -8.09 6.83 13.74
N VAL A 85 -9.26 7.41 13.49
CA VAL A 85 -9.92 7.38 12.17
C VAL A 85 -9.08 8.11 11.12
N GLU A 86 -8.57 9.30 11.43
CA GLU A 86 -7.70 10.06 10.53
C GLU A 86 -6.38 9.34 10.24
N GLU A 87 -5.82 8.64 11.24
CA GLU A 87 -4.64 7.79 11.04
C GLU A 87 -4.93 6.64 10.07
N TRP A 88 -6.05 5.94 10.25
CA TRP A 88 -6.48 4.91 9.31
C TRP A 88 -6.69 5.46 7.90
N GLN A 89 -7.32 6.63 7.74
CA GLN A 89 -7.48 7.25 6.42
C GLN A 89 -6.14 7.52 5.74
N ARG A 90 -5.16 8.08 6.46
CA ARG A 90 -3.81 8.31 5.91
C ARG A 90 -3.11 7.02 5.54
N ASN A 91 -3.21 5.99 6.38
CA ASN A 91 -2.55 4.71 6.15
C ASN A 91 -3.16 3.97 4.95
N LEU A 92 -4.49 3.97 4.81
CA LEU A 92 -5.20 3.35 3.69
C LEU A 92 -4.92 4.07 2.37
N ASP A 93 -4.92 5.41 2.35
CA ASP A 93 -4.55 6.19 1.15
C ASP A 93 -3.10 5.92 0.74
N LEU A 94 -2.17 5.91 1.70
CA LEU A 94 -0.77 5.62 1.41
C LEU A 94 -0.57 4.18 0.91
N PHE A 95 -1.28 3.21 1.49
CA PHE A 95 -1.24 1.83 1.03
C PHE A 95 -1.81 1.70 -0.39
N PHE A 96 -2.95 2.33 -0.69
CA PHE A 96 -3.55 2.34 -2.02
C PHE A 96 -2.58 2.85 -3.08
N ARG A 97 -1.99 4.04 -2.88
CA ARG A 97 -1.02 4.64 -3.81
C ARG A 97 0.21 3.76 -4.01
N THR A 98 0.69 3.16 -2.91
CA THR A 98 1.82 2.24 -2.94
C THR A 98 1.52 1.00 -3.76
N LEU A 99 0.33 0.42 -3.57
CA LEU A 99 -0.10 -0.78 -4.27
C LEU A 99 -0.28 -0.51 -5.77
N ASP A 100 -0.96 0.59 -6.11
CA ASP A 100 -1.19 1.01 -7.49
C ASP A 100 0.12 1.24 -8.25
N GLU A 101 1.05 1.98 -7.66
CA GLU A 101 2.36 2.23 -8.26
C GLU A 101 3.18 0.94 -8.43
N TRP A 102 3.10 0.01 -7.47
CA TRP A 102 3.77 -1.28 -7.59
C TRP A 102 3.16 -2.12 -8.74
N MET A 103 1.83 -2.11 -8.89
CA MET A 103 1.15 -2.79 -10.00
C MET A 103 1.54 -2.19 -11.35
N ASN A 104 1.57 -0.86 -11.46
CA ASN A 104 2.00 -0.16 -12.67
C ASN A 104 3.46 -0.49 -13.02
N CYS A 105 4.35 -0.41 -12.04
CA CYS A 105 5.75 -0.79 -12.17
C CYS A 105 5.92 -2.24 -12.65
N GLN A 106 5.15 -3.19 -12.09
CA GLN A 106 5.16 -4.58 -12.52
C GLN A 106 4.75 -4.72 -13.99
N GLN A 107 3.64 -4.08 -14.37
CA GLN A 107 3.11 -4.15 -15.73
C GLN A 107 4.12 -3.58 -16.74
N SER A 108 4.70 -2.42 -16.45
CA SER A 108 5.75 -1.83 -17.28
C SER A 108 6.98 -2.73 -17.37
N TRP A 109 7.43 -3.31 -16.26
CA TRP A 109 8.58 -4.21 -16.26
C TRP A 109 8.32 -5.47 -17.11
N ILE A 110 7.16 -6.12 -16.98
CA ILE A 110 6.80 -7.29 -17.79
C ILE A 110 6.77 -6.94 -19.28
N TYR A 111 6.21 -5.78 -19.64
CA TYR A 111 6.16 -5.32 -21.02
C TYR A 111 7.56 -5.07 -21.60
N LEU A 112 8.41 -4.39 -20.83
CA LEU A 112 9.80 -4.11 -21.22
C LEU A 112 10.63 -5.39 -21.30
N GLU A 113 10.40 -6.36 -20.42
CA GLU A 113 11.07 -7.67 -20.45
C GLU A 113 10.81 -8.39 -21.77
N VAL A 114 9.56 -8.39 -22.25
CA VAL A 114 9.21 -9.00 -23.53
C VAL A 114 9.91 -8.29 -24.68
N ILE A 115 9.89 -6.96 -24.72
CA ILE A 115 10.52 -6.17 -25.78
C ILE A 115 12.04 -6.38 -25.82
N PHE A 116 12.71 -6.21 -24.68
CA PHE A 116 14.16 -6.30 -24.59
C PHE A 116 14.66 -7.75 -24.57
N SER A 117 13.80 -8.75 -24.51
CA SER A 117 14.19 -10.15 -24.77
C SER A 117 14.51 -10.40 -26.25
N ALA A 118 14.01 -9.56 -27.17
CA ALA A 118 14.19 -9.72 -28.60
C ALA A 118 15.61 -9.28 -29.05
N PRO A 119 16.44 -10.17 -29.64
CA PRO A 119 17.83 -9.86 -29.99
C PRO A 119 17.98 -8.75 -31.03
N ASP A 120 17.03 -8.62 -31.94
CA ASP A 120 16.97 -7.57 -32.96
C ASP A 120 16.69 -6.20 -32.35
N ILE A 121 15.81 -6.11 -31.34
CA ILE A 121 15.57 -4.87 -30.60
C ILE A 121 16.81 -4.46 -29.81
N GLN A 122 17.50 -5.39 -29.15
CA GLN A 122 18.74 -5.09 -28.44
C GLN A 122 19.84 -4.53 -29.36
N ARG A 123 19.89 -4.98 -30.63
CA ARG A 123 20.84 -4.45 -31.63
C ARG A 123 20.45 -3.06 -32.13
N GLN A 124 19.15 -2.79 -32.24
CA GLN A 124 18.63 -1.49 -32.68
C GLN A 124 18.73 -0.44 -31.58
N LEU A 125 18.51 -0.84 -30.32
CA LEU A 125 18.45 0.03 -29.14
C LEU A 125 19.46 -0.42 -28.05
N PRO A 126 20.77 -0.39 -28.34
CA PRO A 126 21.78 -0.95 -27.44
C PRO A 126 21.99 -0.12 -26.16
N ASN A 127 21.62 1.16 -26.16
CA ASN A 127 21.74 2.01 -24.98
C ASN A 127 20.57 1.76 -24.02
N GLU A 128 19.36 1.69 -24.55
CA GLU A 128 18.13 1.41 -23.83
C GLU A 128 18.17 -0.01 -23.25
N ALA A 129 18.69 -0.98 -24.01
CA ALA A 129 18.90 -2.34 -23.50
C ALA A 129 19.84 -2.38 -22.28
N LYS A 130 20.91 -1.57 -22.28
CA LYS A 130 21.80 -1.46 -21.10
C LYS A 130 21.11 -0.84 -19.90
N LEU A 131 20.26 0.17 -20.12
CA LEU A 131 19.45 0.77 -19.05
C LEU A 131 18.44 -0.24 -18.50
N PHE A 132 17.79 -1.00 -19.37
CA PHE A 132 16.84 -2.02 -18.96
C PHE A 132 17.49 -3.11 -18.10
N VAL A 133 18.74 -3.50 -18.35
CA VAL A 133 19.46 -4.46 -17.49
C VAL A 133 19.56 -3.95 -16.04
N ILE A 134 19.72 -2.64 -15.84
CA ILE A 134 19.78 -2.03 -14.49
C ILE A 134 18.41 -2.10 -13.83
N VAL A 135 17.36 -1.71 -14.55
CA VAL A 135 15.96 -1.78 -14.11
C VAL A 135 15.57 -3.21 -13.75
N ASP A 136 15.88 -4.16 -14.64
CA ASP A 136 15.58 -5.59 -14.49
C ASP A 136 16.22 -6.17 -13.23
N LYS A 137 17.49 -5.83 -12.98
CA LYS A 137 18.18 -6.23 -11.76
C LYS A 137 17.49 -5.65 -10.51
N SER A 138 17.16 -4.36 -10.53
CA SER A 138 16.49 -3.71 -9.39
C SER A 138 15.14 -4.36 -9.07
N TRP A 139 14.32 -4.58 -10.09
CA TRP A 139 13.01 -5.25 -9.95
C TRP A 139 13.17 -6.64 -9.33
N LYS A 140 14.06 -7.48 -9.89
CA LYS A 140 14.35 -8.83 -9.39
C LYS A 140 14.83 -8.83 -7.94
N ASP A 141 15.68 -7.88 -7.56
CA ASP A 141 16.19 -7.77 -6.20
C ASP A 141 15.12 -7.33 -5.19
N VAL A 142 14.19 -6.45 -5.58
CA VAL A 142 13.02 -6.11 -4.76
C VAL A 142 12.11 -7.32 -4.60
N MET A 143 11.69 -7.94 -5.70
CA MET A 143 10.73 -9.05 -5.65
C MET A 143 11.29 -10.29 -4.93
N ARG A 144 12.60 -10.55 -5.02
CA ARG A 144 13.27 -11.59 -4.23
C ARG A 144 13.23 -11.31 -2.73
N ARG A 145 13.41 -10.05 -2.32
CA ARG A 145 13.31 -9.64 -0.90
C ARG A 145 11.86 -9.76 -0.41
N THR A 146 10.90 -9.33 -1.23
CA THR A 146 9.47 -9.47 -0.95
C THR A 146 9.09 -10.95 -0.74
N ALA A 147 9.45 -11.82 -1.69
CA ALA A 147 9.17 -13.26 -1.60
C ALA A 147 9.78 -13.90 -0.33
N LYS A 148 11.02 -13.52 0.02
CA LYS A 148 11.67 -14.01 1.25
C LYS A 148 10.95 -13.53 2.51
N SER A 149 10.62 -12.25 2.59
CA SER A 149 9.95 -11.67 3.75
C SER A 149 8.62 -12.37 4.04
N LEU A 150 7.81 -12.61 3.00
CA LEU A 150 6.53 -13.31 3.11
C LEU A 150 6.70 -14.76 3.59
N ASN A 151 7.72 -15.46 3.08
CA ASN A 151 7.97 -16.86 3.44
C ASN A 151 8.56 -17.06 4.85
N THR A 152 9.08 -16.01 5.50
CA THR A 152 9.82 -16.14 6.78
C THR A 152 9.07 -15.68 8.02
N THR A 153 7.85 -15.14 7.90
CA THR A 153 7.10 -14.64 9.06
C THR A 153 5.59 -14.87 8.92
N PRO A 154 4.96 -15.78 9.69
CA PRO A 154 3.50 -15.89 9.79
C PRO A 154 2.92 -14.80 10.72
N THR A 155 3.40 -13.56 10.60
CA THR A 155 2.95 -12.46 11.47
C THR A 155 3.17 -11.13 10.78
N CYS A 156 2.21 -10.72 9.94
CA CYS A 156 2.00 -9.30 9.66
C CYS A 156 1.45 -8.66 10.95
N SER A 157 2.35 -8.39 11.89
CA SER A 157 2.01 -7.52 13.01
C SER A 157 1.93 -6.11 12.43
N LEU A 158 0.71 -5.57 12.37
CA LEU A 158 0.46 -4.20 11.93
C LEU A 158 1.44 -3.22 12.59
N PRO A 159 1.79 -2.14 11.88
CA PRO A 159 2.64 -1.11 12.43
C PRO A 159 1.87 -0.37 13.52
N SER A 160 2.06 -0.79 14.77
CA SER A 160 1.95 0.13 15.90
C SER A 160 3.09 1.19 15.89
N ASN A 161 3.87 1.26 14.81
CA ASN A 161 4.95 2.21 14.65
C ASN A 161 5.11 2.62 13.17
N PRO A 162 4.90 3.90 12.79
CA PRO A 162 5.05 4.42 11.42
C PRO A 162 6.47 4.28 10.83
N SER A 163 7.43 3.82 11.63
CA SER A 163 8.81 3.56 11.20
C SER A 163 8.96 2.31 10.31
N LYS A 164 8.06 1.32 10.39
CA LYS A 164 8.18 0.05 9.63
C LYS A 164 7.63 0.14 8.19
N MET A 165 6.69 1.04 7.92
CA MET A 165 6.25 1.35 6.55
C MET A 165 7.39 1.93 5.70
N ASN A 166 8.37 2.61 6.31
CA ASN A 166 9.53 3.17 5.61
C ASN A 166 10.48 2.12 5.01
N GLY A 167 10.48 0.89 5.54
CA GLY A 167 11.33 -0.19 5.03
C GLY A 167 10.84 -0.71 3.67
N THR A 168 9.54 -0.95 3.55
CA THR A 168 8.88 -1.28 2.28
C THR A 168 8.96 -0.10 1.31
N ARG A 169 8.78 1.13 1.82
CA ARG A 169 8.97 2.41 1.12
C ARG A 169 10.33 2.51 0.45
N SER A 170 11.43 2.12 1.12
CA SER A 170 12.78 2.21 0.56
C SER A 170 13.02 1.25 -0.62
N GLY A 171 12.36 0.09 -0.65
CA GLY A 171 12.51 -0.87 -1.75
C GLY A 171 11.72 -0.47 -3.00
N ILE A 172 10.46 -0.06 -2.80
CA ILE A 172 9.58 0.37 -3.89
C ILE A 172 9.95 1.77 -4.41
N ALA A 173 10.27 2.74 -3.55
CA ALA A 173 10.63 4.08 -3.98
C ALA A 173 11.96 4.10 -4.73
N SER A 174 12.93 3.24 -4.36
CA SER A 174 14.15 3.08 -5.17
C SER A 174 13.88 2.48 -6.55
N THR A 175 12.86 1.63 -6.71
CA THR A 175 12.53 1.05 -8.03
C THR A 175 11.70 2.03 -8.86
N VAL A 176 10.77 2.75 -8.23
CA VAL A 176 9.95 3.80 -8.87
C VAL A 176 10.81 5.00 -9.29
N ALA A 177 11.75 5.46 -8.46
CA ALA A 177 12.68 6.53 -8.82
C ALA A 177 13.60 6.18 -10.00
N VAL A 178 13.88 4.88 -10.20
CA VAL A 178 14.66 4.37 -11.33
C VAL A 178 13.82 4.28 -12.61
N LEU A 179 12.49 4.09 -12.49
CA LEU A 179 11.56 3.98 -13.62
C LEU A 179 10.97 5.31 -14.08
N HIS A 180 10.81 6.26 -13.16
CA HIS A 180 10.36 7.63 -13.43
C HIS A 180 11.33 8.64 -12.82
N PRO A 181 12.47 8.95 -13.48
CA PRO A 181 13.43 9.94 -12.98
C PRO A 181 12.91 11.40 -12.93
N GLY A 182 11.62 11.62 -13.26
CA GLY A 182 10.98 12.95 -13.30
C GLY A 182 9.87 13.19 -12.27
N SER A 183 9.40 12.19 -11.52
CA SER A 183 8.26 12.36 -10.59
C SER A 183 8.65 12.92 -9.21
N GLU A 184 9.95 12.93 -8.88
CA GLU A 184 10.44 13.53 -7.62
C GLU A 184 10.39 15.07 -7.64
N ALA A 185 10.35 15.69 -8.83
CA ALA A 185 10.27 17.14 -8.98
C ALA A 185 8.84 17.69 -8.74
N GLU A 186 7.78 16.95 -9.05
CA GLU A 186 6.40 17.40 -8.79
C GLU A 186 5.97 17.18 -7.33
N LEU A 187 6.57 16.24 -6.61
CA LEU A 187 6.25 15.98 -5.20
C LEU A 187 6.88 17.00 -4.23
N LEU A 188 7.90 17.74 -4.66
CA LEU A 188 8.53 18.79 -3.85
C LEU A 188 7.86 20.17 -3.98
N ASP A 189 7.03 20.39 -5.00
CA ASP A 189 6.30 21.66 -5.20
C ASP A 189 4.96 21.71 -4.44
N VAL A 190 4.52 20.59 -3.85
CA VAL A 190 3.29 20.51 -3.02
C VAL A 190 3.57 20.79 -1.54
N GLN A 191 4.82 21.06 -1.17
CA GLN A 191 5.23 21.41 0.21
C GLN A 191 5.60 22.89 0.40
N GLN A 192 5.12 23.80 -0.45
CA GLN A 192 5.23 25.25 -0.22
C GLN A 192 3.89 25.97 -0.22
#